data_AF-A0A7W1IYF1-F1
#
_entry.id   AF-A0A7W1IYF1-F1
#
_cell.length_a   1.000
_cell.length_b   1.000
_cell.length_c   1.000
_cell.angle_alpha   90.00
_cell.angle_beta   90.00
_cell.angle_gamma   90.00
#
_symmetry.space_group_name_H-M   'P 1'
#
loop_
_entity.id
_entity.type
_entity.pdbx_description
1 polymer ?
#
loop_
_entity_poly.entity_id
_entity_poly.type
_entity_poly.pdbx_seq_one_letter_code
_entity_poly.pdbx_strand_id
1 'polypeptide(L)' 'MIALAVGYNFNDDPFDKAIVATAAELSLPLITKDAAITGSNLIDICW' A
#
# COMPACT_ATOMS: atom_id res chain seq x y z
N MET A 1 -8.02 0.47 -8.62
CA MET A 1 -7.02 1.59 -8.61
C MET A 1 -7.41 2.76 -7.70
N ILE A 2 -7.84 3.96 -8.16
CA ILE A 2 -7.98 5.14 -7.26
C ILE A 2 -9.11 4.97 -6.21
N ALA A 3 -10.23 4.34 -6.55
CA ALA A 3 -11.34 4.18 -5.60
C ALA A 3 -11.00 3.26 -4.40
N LEU A 4 -10.16 2.24 -4.62
CA LEU A 4 -9.64 1.37 -3.55
C LEU A 4 -8.62 2.10 -2.68
N ALA A 5 -7.79 2.96 -3.28
CA ALA A 5 -6.82 3.78 -2.57
C ALA A 5 -7.46 4.68 -1.49
N VAL A 6 -8.66 5.21 -1.75
CA VAL A 6 -9.40 6.08 -0.80
C VAL A 6 -9.80 5.34 0.48
N GLY A 7 -9.96 4.01 0.45
CA GLY A 7 -10.31 3.20 1.62
C GLY A 7 -9.15 2.93 2.58
N TYR A 8 -7.91 3.18 2.15
CA TYR A 8 -6.72 2.91 2.96
C TYR A 8 -6.33 4.14 3.79
N ASN A 9 -6.55 4.05 5.10
CA ASN A 9 -6.35 5.14 6.04
C ASN A 9 -5.06 4.97 6.89
N PHE A 10 -3.93 4.64 6.24
CA PHE A 10 -2.64 4.43 6.92
C PHE A 10 -1.62 5.55 6.69
N ASN A 11 -1.82 6.38 5.66
CA ASN A 11 -0.99 7.53 5.31
C ASN A 11 -1.88 8.61 4.67
N ASP A 12 -1.43 9.85 4.58
CA ASP A 12 -2.08 10.92 3.80
C ASP A 12 -1.55 11.00 2.36
N ASP A 13 -0.40 10.39 2.07
CA ASP A 13 0.15 10.38 0.71
C ASP A 13 -0.75 9.57 -0.25
N PRO A 14 -1.36 10.22 -1.27
CA PRO A 14 -2.21 9.52 -2.22
C PRO A 14 -1.45 8.52 -3.10
N PHE A 15 -0.13 8.68 -3.28
CA PHE A 15 0.68 7.75 -4.07
C PHE A 15 0.93 6.45 -3.31
N ASP A 16 1.24 6.52 -2.02
CA ASP A 16 1.39 5.32 -1.18
C ASP A 16 0.11 4.49 -1.15
N LYS A 17 -1.04 5.16 -1.03
CA LYS A 17 -2.35 4.51 -1.12
C LYS A 17 -2.54 3.83 -2.47
N ALA A 18 -2.15 4.47 -3.56
CA ALA A 18 -2.26 3.89 -4.89
C ALA A 18 -1.33 2.68 -5.07
N ILE A 19 -0.09 2.75 -4.58
CA ILE A 19 0.87 1.65 -4.62
C ILE A 19 0.35 0.44 -3.85
N VAL A 20 -0.08 0.64 -2.60
CA VAL A 20 -0.64 -0.42 -1.74
C VAL A 20 -1.91 -1.01 -2.36
N ALA A 21 -2.82 -0.17 -2.84
CA ALA A 21 -4.04 -0.63 -3.51
C ALA A 21 -3.72 -1.48 -4.76
N THR A 22 -2.70 -1.09 -5.53
CA THR A 22 -2.28 -1.85 -6.71
C THR A 22 -1.69 -3.21 -6.32
N ALA A 23 -0.81 -3.25 -5.32
CA ALA A 23 -0.21 -4.49 -4.82
C ALA A 23 -1.28 -5.45 -4.27
N ALA A 24 -2.23 -4.92 -3.49
CA ALA A 24 -3.36 -5.68 -2.97
C ALA A 24 -4.26 -6.22 -4.08
N GLU A 25 -4.62 -5.39 -5.07
CA GLU A 25 -5.47 -5.79 -6.20
C GLU A 25 -4.82 -6.86 -7.08
N LEU A 26 -3.49 -6.83 -7.22
CA LEU A 26 -2.72 -7.85 -7.94
C LEU A 26 -2.33 -9.06 -7.07
N SER A 27 -2.61 -9.02 -5.76
CA SER A 27 -2.18 -10.03 -4.78
C SER A 27 -0.67 -10.29 -4.83
N LEU A 28 0.12 -9.23 -4.95
CA LEU A 28 1.58 -9.27 -4.99
C LEU A 28 2.18 -8.64 -3.73
N PRO A 29 3.30 -9.17 -3.22
CA PRO A 29 4.05 -8.49 -2.19
C PRO A 29 4.68 -7.21 -2.76
N LEU A 30 4.90 -6.21 -1.91
CA LEU A 30 5.59 -4.99 -2.30
C LEU A 30 7.02 -4.99 -1.76
N ILE A 31 7.95 -4.57 -2.60
CA ILE A 31 9.33 -4.34 -2.19
C ILE A 31 9.48 -2.86 -1.82
N THR A 32 9.60 -2.57 -0.52
CA THR A 32 9.75 -1.19 -0.04
C THR A 32 10.44 -1.13 1.32
N LYS A 33 11.10 0.00 1.59
CA LYS A 33 11.63 0.41 2.90
C LYS A 33 10.73 1.43 3.59
N ASP A 34 9.65 1.83 2.95
CA ASP A 34 8.80 2.90 3.47
C ASP A 34 8.15 2.48 4.79
N ALA A 35 8.38 3.28 5.84
CA ALA A 35 7.93 2.94 7.18
C ALA A 35 6.41 3.06 7.35
N ALA A 36 5.75 3.98 6.63
CA ALA A 36 4.31 4.15 6.68
C ALA A 36 3.62 2.95 6.01
N ILE A 37 4.11 2.53 4.83
CA ILE A 37 3.60 1.34 4.14
C ILE A 37 3.88 0.08 4.95
N THR A 38 5.10 -0.09 5.46
CA THR A 38 5.49 -1.26 6.25
C THR A 38 4.68 -1.37 7.55
N GLY A 39 4.43 -0.25 8.22
CA GLY A 39 3.62 -0.21 9.45
C GLY A 39 2.12 -0.43 9.23
N SER A 40 1.63 -0.34 7.99
CA SER A 40 0.22 -0.49 7.68
C SER A 40 -0.31 -1.92 7.83
N ASN A 41 0.57 -2.94 7.69
CA ASN A 41 0.21 -4.36 7.61
C ASN A 41 -0.91 -4.69 6.61
N LEU A 42 -1.11 -3.85 5.58
CA LEU A 42 -2.17 -4.02 4.59
C LEU A 42 -1.80 -4.99 3.46
N ILE A 43 -0.50 -5.19 3.25
CA ILE A 43 0.06 -6.04 2.20
C ILE A 43 1.32 -6.72 2.73
N ASP A 44 1.71 -7.83 2.10
CA ASP A 44 2.99 -8.47 2.40
C ASP A 44 4.16 -7.61 1.88
N ILE A 45 5.18 -7.46 2.71
CA ILE A 45 6.37 -6.67 2.41
C ILE A 45 7.56 -7.62 2.28
N CYS A 46 8.31 -7.50 1.19
CA CYS A 46 9.61 -8.15 1.01
C CYS A 46 10.69 -7.08 0.96
N TRP A 47 11.86 -7.34 1.53
CA TRP A 47 12.93 -6.34 1.56
C TRP A 47 14.33 -6.94 1.43
#